data_AF-A0A078AWL2-F1
#
_entry.id   AF-A0A078AWL2-F1
#
_cell.length_a   1.000
_cell.length_b   1.000
_cell.length_c   1.000
_cell.angle_alpha   90.00
_cell.angle_beta   90.00
_cell.angle_gamma   90.00
#
_symmetry.space_group_name_H-M   'P 1'
#
loop_
_entity.id
_entity.type
_entity.pdbx_description
1 polymer ?
#
loop_
_entity_poly.entity_id
_entity_poly.type
_entity_poly.pdbx_seq_one_letter_code
_entity_poly.pdbx_strand_id
1 'polypeptide(L)'
;MDMSKLDRYTKFEKSFPFYRTRIDVFEGRVKRFVNAKSTVSIAQLKYSFKDDKKWADLNDPNSQLLDILTSSYFKDPTNDTEINLQFLLLWGILQCAGDNHLKARVFYDVLQDSLQETISANDKDFPENFDKLILLATAMIYEFDHEQNNGPKKDIEAINEDLLENIREEFLDNVYEARAKLGRKEYMEILATKQSWIFDPSKIRAKIDQAIKKD
;
A
#
# COMPACT_ATOMS: atom_id res chain seq x y z
N MET A 1 21.68 -7.15 3.20
CA MET A 1 21.25 -6.02 4.04
C MET A 1 21.37 -6.46 5.48
N ASP A 2 22.05 -5.70 6.33
CA ASP A 2 22.13 -6.00 7.76
C ASP A 2 20.77 -5.71 8.40
N MET A 3 20.07 -6.77 8.83
CA MET A 3 18.74 -6.69 9.41
C MET A 3 18.78 -6.21 10.86
N SER A 4 19.92 -6.29 11.55
CA SER A 4 20.01 -6.03 12.99
C SER A 4 19.62 -4.60 13.37
N LYS A 5 19.88 -3.64 12.48
CA LYS A 5 19.65 -2.19 12.67
C LYS A 5 18.25 -1.71 12.30
N LEU A 6 17.42 -2.58 11.73
CA LEU A 6 16.05 -2.23 11.33
C LEU A 6 15.12 -2.29 12.54
N ASP A 7 14.13 -1.41 12.58
CA ASP A 7 13.02 -1.56 13.52
C ASP A 7 12.22 -2.83 13.20
N ARG A 8 11.41 -3.25 14.16
CA ARG A 8 10.69 -4.52 14.08
C ARG A 8 9.67 -4.57 12.95
N TYR A 9 9.01 -3.45 12.66
CA TYR A 9 8.02 -3.38 11.59
C TYR A 9 8.70 -3.49 10.23
N THR A 10 9.84 -2.83 10.05
CA THR A 10 10.63 -3.00 8.83
C THR A 10 11.29 -4.39 8.71
N LYS A 11 11.57 -5.08 9.82
CA LYS A 11 11.98 -6.50 9.78
C LYS A 11 10.85 -7.39 9.29
N PHE A 12 9.63 -7.19 9.81
CA PHE A 12 8.43 -7.88 9.37
C PHE A 12 8.16 -7.64 7.88
N GLU A 13 8.13 -6.38 7.45
CA GLU A 13 7.95 -6.01 6.04
C GLU A 13 8.97 -6.69 5.09
N LYS A 14 10.23 -6.82 5.52
CA LYS A 14 11.30 -7.46 4.75
C LYS A 14 11.42 -8.96 4.95
N SER A 15 10.53 -9.59 5.71
CA SER A 15 10.39 -11.05 5.71
C SER A 15 9.73 -11.53 4.41
N PHE A 16 8.92 -10.67 3.78
CA PHE A 16 8.18 -10.95 2.55
C PHE A 16 8.98 -10.62 1.28
N PRO A 17 8.62 -11.19 0.11
CA PRO A 17 9.40 -11.03 -1.12
C PRO A 17 9.29 -9.67 -1.80
N PHE A 18 8.34 -8.81 -1.40
CA PHE A 18 8.02 -7.55 -2.09
C PHE A 18 9.26 -6.67 -2.31
N TYR A 19 10.08 -6.41 -1.29
CA TYR A 19 11.27 -5.55 -1.41
C TYR A 19 12.32 -6.05 -2.40
N ARG A 20 12.23 -7.32 -2.84
CA ARG A 20 13.12 -7.93 -3.84
C ARG A 20 12.54 -7.89 -5.26
N THR A 21 11.36 -7.30 -5.42
CA THR A 21 10.65 -7.13 -6.69
C THR A 21 10.44 -5.64 -6.93
N ARG A 22 10.75 -5.17 -8.14
CA ARG A 22 10.45 -3.78 -8.51
C ARG A 22 8.94 -3.59 -8.68
N ILE A 23 8.42 -2.45 -8.29
CA ILE A 23 6.98 -2.16 -8.29
C ILE A 23 6.34 -2.24 -9.69
N ASP A 24 7.05 -1.88 -10.76
CA ASP A 24 6.59 -2.06 -12.14
C ASP A 24 6.49 -3.53 -12.55
N VAL A 25 7.44 -4.35 -12.13
CA VAL A 25 7.41 -5.80 -12.37
C VAL A 25 6.28 -6.45 -11.58
N PHE A 26 6.09 -6.03 -10.32
CA PHE A 26 5.00 -6.51 -9.48
C PHE A 26 3.63 -6.15 -10.11
N GLU A 27 3.42 -4.88 -10.44
CA GLU A 27 2.21 -4.39 -11.10
C GLU A 27 1.92 -5.18 -12.39
N GLY A 28 2.90 -5.31 -13.28
CA GLY A 28 2.72 -6.04 -14.54
C GLY A 28 2.40 -7.52 -14.34
N ARG A 29 2.88 -8.14 -13.26
CA ARG A 29 2.54 -9.53 -12.89
C ARG A 29 1.13 -9.66 -12.33
N VAL A 30 0.71 -8.80 -11.42
CA VAL A 30 -0.63 -8.90 -10.82
C VAL A 30 -1.72 -8.51 -11.82
N LYS A 31 -1.50 -7.50 -12.67
CA LYS A 31 -2.49 -7.07 -13.67
C LYS A 31 -2.65 -8.05 -14.84
N ARG A 32 -1.64 -8.88 -15.14
CA ARG A 32 -1.61 -9.76 -16.34
C ARG A 32 -2.83 -10.67 -16.49
N PHE A 33 -3.39 -11.15 -15.38
CA PHE A 33 -4.44 -12.17 -15.41
C PHE A 33 -5.81 -11.67 -14.96
N VAL A 34 -5.93 -10.36 -14.74
CA VAL A 34 -7.13 -9.77 -14.13
C VAL A 34 -8.20 -9.42 -15.19
N ASN A 35 -7.84 -9.30 -16.48
CA ASN A 35 -8.79 -9.12 -17.60
C ASN A 35 -9.90 -8.10 -17.31
N ALA A 36 -9.54 -6.89 -16.85
CA ALA A 36 -10.45 -5.81 -16.47
C ALA A 36 -11.35 -6.07 -15.24
N LYS A 37 -11.08 -7.10 -14.44
CA LYS A 37 -11.66 -7.23 -13.10
C LYS A 37 -10.97 -6.28 -12.10
N SER A 38 -11.61 -6.03 -10.97
CA SER A 38 -11.03 -5.31 -9.83
C SER A 38 -10.36 -6.25 -8.82
N THR A 39 -10.36 -7.55 -9.09
CA THR A 39 -9.95 -8.58 -8.13
C THR A 39 -8.97 -9.59 -8.70
N VAL A 40 -8.21 -10.26 -7.82
CA VAL A 40 -7.27 -11.32 -8.15
C VAL A 40 -7.39 -12.48 -7.15
N SER A 41 -7.39 -13.71 -7.64
CA SER A 41 -7.38 -14.91 -6.81
C SER A 41 -5.96 -15.33 -6.42
N ILE A 42 -5.83 -16.06 -5.30
CA ILE A 42 -4.56 -16.69 -4.90
C ILE A 42 -4.00 -17.60 -6.00
N ALA A 43 -4.86 -18.30 -6.75
CA ALA A 43 -4.42 -19.15 -7.86
C ALA A 43 -3.76 -18.34 -8.99
N GLN A 44 -4.31 -17.17 -9.33
CA GLN A 44 -3.70 -16.25 -10.30
C GLN A 44 -2.37 -15.69 -9.79
N LEU A 45 -2.27 -15.34 -8.49
CA LEU A 45 -1.00 -14.89 -7.90
C LEU A 45 0.07 -15.99 -7.94
N LYS A 46 -0.26 -17.21 -7.48
CA LYS A 46 0.63 -18.38 -7.57
C LYS A 46 1.14 -18.58 -8.99
N TYR A 47 0.24 -18.53 -9.98
CA TYR A 47 0.62 -18.68 -11.39
C TYR A 47 1.52 -17.54 -11.88
N SER A 48 1.23 -16.29 -11.50
CA SER A 48 2.00 -15.12 -11.92
C SER A 48 3.43 -15.08 -11.35
N PHE A 49 3.63 -15.70 -10.19
CA PHE A 49 4.93 -15.77 -9.51
C PHE A 49 5.58 -17.16 -9.52
N LYS A 50 5.01 -18.15 -10.22
CA LYS A 50 5.45 -19.56 -10.20
C LYS A 50 6.95 -19.78 -10.51
N ASP A 51 7.51 -18.95 -11.39
CA ASP A 51 8.91 -19.07 -11.84
C ASP A 51 9.88 -18.20 -10.99
N ASP A 52 9.38 -17.45 -10.00
CA ASP A 52 10.18 -16.61 -9.12
C ASP A 52 10.35 -17.24 -7.73
N LYS A 53 11.52 -17.84 -7.49
CA LYS A 53 11.85 -18.51 -6.22
C LYS A 53 11.68 -17.64 -4.98
N LYS A 54 11.73 -16.31 -5.12
CA LYS A 54 11.51 -15.39 -3.99
C LYS A 54 10.08 -15.52 -3.44
N TRP A 55 9.13 -15.90 -4.29
CA TRP A 55 7.71 -16.00 -4.00
C TRP A 55 7.25 -17.44 -3.72
N ALA A 56 8.20 -18.34 -3.43
CA ALA A 56 7.91 -19.76 -3.19
C ALA A 56 6.86 -19.95 -2.08
N ASP A 57 6.91 -19.11 -1.04
CA ASP A 57 6.00 -19.13 0.11
C ASP A 57 4.52 -19.01 -0.28
N LEU A 58 4.18 -18.40 -1.43
CA LEU A 58 2.80 -18.40 -1.93
C LEU A 58 2.22 -19.82 -2.07
N ASN A 59 3.06 -20.82 -2.30
CA ASN A 59 2.65 -22.22 -2.45
C ASN A 59 2.51 -22.96 -1.12
N ASP A 60 3.02 -22.41 -0.03
CA ASP A 60 2.87 -22.98 1.31
C ASP A 60 1.55 -22.47 1.93
N PRO A 61 0.57 -23.36 2.19
CA PRO A 61 -0.70 -22.98 2.79
C PRO A 61 -0.58 -22.44 4.23
N ASN A 62 0.58 -22.62 4.88
CA ASN A 62 0.83 -22.12 6.24
C ASN A 62 1.83 -20.95 6.25
N SER A 63 2.10 -20.34 5.09
CA SER A 63 3.01 -19.19 5.07
C SER A 63 2.34 -17.92 5.60
N GLN A 64 3.10 -17.13 6.36
CA GLN A 64 2.67 -15.80 6.78
C GLN A 64 2.32 -14.90 5.58
N LEU A 65 2.95 -15.11 4.43
CA LEU A 65 2.62 -14.40 3.19
C LEU A 65 1.18 -14.68 2.75
N LEU A 66 0.75 -15.95 2.78
CA LEU A 66 -0.61 -16.31 2.42
C LEU A 66 -1.61 -15.80 3.46
N ASP A 67 -1.26 -15.85 4.75
CA ASP A 67 -2.10 -15.32 5.83
C ASP A 67 -2.36 -13.82 5.64
N ILE A 68 -1.32 -13.04 5.32
CA ILE A 68 -1.47 -11.60 5.01
C ILE A 68 -2.37 -11.38 3.80
N LEU A 69 -2.09 -12.06 2.69
CA LEU A 69 -2.83 -11.88 1.45
C LEU A 69 -4.30 -12.33 1.53
N THR A 70 -4.66 -13.17 2.51
CA THR A 70 -6.03 -13.63 2.75
C THR A 70 -6.73 -12.91 3.90
N SER A 71 -6.05 -11.96 4.54
CA SER A 71 -6.61 -11.13 5.61
C SER A 71 -7.71 -10.19 5.13
N SER A 72 -8.51 -9.69 6.07
CA SER A 72 -9.55 -8.68 5.82
C SER A 72 -9.01 -7.40 5.16
N TYR A 73 -7.71 -7.11 5.31
CA TYR A 73 -7.09 -5.96 4.65
C TYR A 73 -7.04 -6.09 3.13
N PHE A 74 -7.04 -7.29 2.57
CA PHE A 74 -6.94 -7.49 1.13
C PHE A 74 -8.25 -7.94 0.48
N LYS A 75 -9.25 -8.34 1.27
CA LYS A 75 -10.52 -8.84 0.74
C LYS A 75 -11.26 -7.76 -0.04
N ASP A 76 -11.88 -8.19 -1.14
CA ASP A 76 -12.80 -7.34 -1.87
C ASP A 76 -14.14 -7.20 -1.12
N PRO A 77 -14.72 -5.98 -1.01
CA PRO A 77 -15.99 -5.77 -0.31
C PRO A 77 -17.17 -6.52 -0.94
N THR A 78 -17.08 -6.85 -2.24
CA THR A 78 -18.13 -7.55 -2.99
C THR A 78 -17.86 -9.05 -3.14
N ASN A 79 -16.61 -9.48 -2.93
CA ASN A 79 -16.20 -10.88 -3.01
C ASN A 79 -15.10 -11.19 -1.97
N ASP A 80 -15.52 -11.71 -0.82
CA ASP A 80 -14.63 -12.00 0.32
C ASP A 80 -13.64 -13.15 0.10
N THR A 81 -13.76 -13.86 -1.04
CA THR A 81 -12.86 -14.95 -1.46
C THR A 81 -11.73 -14.49 -2.39
N GLU A 82 -11.81 -13.26 -2.90
CA GLU A 82 -10.82 -12.70 -3.80
C GLU A 82 -10.11 -11.49 -3.17
N ILE A 83 -8.90 -11.21 -3.67
CA ILE A 83 -8.10 -10.07 -3.25
C ILE A 83 -8.48 -8.87 -4.11
N ASN A 84 -8.78 -7.74 -3.48
CA ASN A 84 -8.92 -6.48 -4.17
C ASN A 84 -7.58 -6.05 -4.79
N LEU A 85 -7.57 -5.86 -6.11
CA LEU A 85 -6.37 -5.56 -6.88
C LEU A 85 -5.76 -4.21 -6.49
N GLN A 86 -6.59 -3.19 -6.25
CA GLN A 86 -6.09 -1.86 -5.87
C GLN A 86 -5.38 -1.94 -4.52
N PHE A 87 -5.95 -2.63 -3.53
CA PHE A 87 -5.33 -2.81 -2.22
C PHE A 87 -3.99 -3.57 -2.32
N LEU A 88 -3.93 -4.58 -3.19
CA LEU A 88 -2.68 -5.29 -3.47
C LEU A 88 -1.62 -4.40 -4.14
N LEU A 89 -2.02 -3.49 -5.03
CA LEU A 89 -1.12 -2.53 -5.66
C LEU A 89 -0.63 -1.46 -4.67
N LEU A 90 -1.49 -0.98 -3.77
CA LEU A 90 -1.11 -0.08 -2.67
C LEU A 90 -0.07 -0.73 -1.75
N TRP A 91 -0.27 -2.00 -1.40
CA TRP A 91 0.74 -2.77 -0.67
C TRP A 91 2.05 -2.92 -1.46
N GLY A 92 1.95 -3.16 -2.77
CA GLY A 92 3.10 -3.13 -3.67
C GLY A 92 3.83 -1.80 -3.63
N ILE A 93 3.13 -0.66 -3.67
CA ILE A 93 3.72 0.68 -3.61
C ILE A 93 4.53 0.85 -2.32
N LEU A 94 4.03 0.36 -1.20
CA LEU A 94 4.72 0.42 0.09
C LEU A 94 5.97 -0.46 0.11
N GLN A 95 5.85 -1.72 -0.31
CA GLN A 95 6.84 -2.75 0.01
C GLN A 95 7.78 -3.11 -1.15
N CYS A 96 7.38 -2.90 -2.40
CA CYS A 96 8.23 -3.21 -3.54
C CYS A 96 9.37 -2.19 -3.69
N ALA A 97 10.46 -2.66 -4.29
CA ALA A 97 11.56 -1.79 -4.69
C ALA A 97 11.13 -0.84 -5.82
N GLY A 98 11.81 0.29 -5.93
CA GLY A 98 11.54 1.30 -6.96
C GLY A 98 11.76 2.70 -6.40
N ASP A 99 12.10 3.63 -7.28
CA ASP A 99 12.17 5.04 -6.89
C ASP A 99 10.76 5.64 -6.71
N ASN A 100 10.72 6.84 -6.11
CA ASN A 100 9.46 7.51 -5.82
C ASN A 100 8.70 7.93 -7.09
N HIS A 101 9.38 8.16 -8.22
CA HIS A 101 8.69 8.48 -9.47
C HIS A 101 7.92 7.27 -10.00
N LEU A 102 8.53 6.09 -9.93
CA LEU A 102 7.89 4.86 -10.34
C LEU A 102 6.69 4.52 -9.43
N LYS A 103 6.86 4.70 -8.12
CA LYS A 103 5.77 4.54 -7.14
C LYS A 103 4.64 5.56 -7.35
N ALA A 104 4.96 6.83 -7.61
CA ALA A 104 3.99 7.87 -7.91
C ALA A 104 3.18 7.57 -9.18
N ARG A 105 3.83 7.01 -10.20
CA ARG A 105 3.11 6.54 -11.40
C ARG A 105 2.12 5.43 -11.06
N VAL A 106 2.54 4.39 -10.34
CA VAL A 106 1.62 3.29 -9.97
C VAL A 106 0.49 3.80 -9.09
N PHE A 107 0.78 4.70 -8.15
CA PHE A 107 -0.26 5.27 -7.30
C PHE A 107 -1.27 6.09 -8.10
N TYR A 108 -0.81 6.90 -9.06
CA TYR A 108 -1.71 7.58 -9.99
C TYR A 108 -2.58 6.59 -10.77
N ASP A 109 -2.00 5.50 -11.29
CA ASP A 109 -2.72 4.45 -12.03
C ASP A 109 -3.66 3.61 -11.14
N VAL A 110 -3.54 3.69 -9.82
CA VAL A 110 -4.49 3.10 -8.86
C VAL A 110 -5.66 4.06 -8.63
N LEU A 111 -5.36 5.35 -8.47
CA LEU A 111 -6.36 6.40 -8.23
C LEU A 111 -7.19 6.73 -9.47
N GLN A 112 -6.61 6.59 -10.66
CA GLN A 112 -7.21 7.00 -11.91
C GLN A 112 -7.09 5.87 -12.91
N ASP A 113 -8.15 5.64 -13.68
CA ASP A 113 -8.05 4.82 -14.88
C ASP A 113 -6.97 5.43 -15.80
N SER A 114 -6.09 4.57 -16.32
CA SER A 114 -4.83 4.88 -17.00
C SER A 114 -4.85 5.92 -18.15
N LEU A 115 -6.03 6.43 -18.52
CA LEU A 115 -6.27 7.40 -19.59
C LEU A 115 -6.55 8.83 -19.10
N GLN A 116 -6.76 9.06 -17.79
CA GLN A 116 -7.07 10.41 -17.30
C GLN A 116 -5.81 11.28 -17.18
N GLU A 117 -5.77 12.40 -17.89
CA GLU A 117 -4.63 13.33 -17.91
C GLU A 117 -4.54 14.23 -16.69
N THR A 118 -5.64 14.37 -15.93
CA THR A 118 -5.72 15.25 -14.76
C THR A 118 -6.41 14.54 -13.60
N ILE A 119 -6.07 14.93 -12.37
CA ILE A 119 -6.71 14.46 -11.15
C ILE A 119 -7.23 15.64 -10.32
N SER A 120 -8.43 15.49 -9.76
CA SER A 120 -9.13 16.51 -8.96
C SER A 120 -8.77 16.39 -7.48
N ALA A 121 -8.68 17.51 -6.75
CA ALA A 121 -8.53 17.49 -5.29
C ALA A 121 -9.72 16.80 -4.60
N ASN A 122 -10.90 16.88 -5.22
CA ASN A 122 -12.14 16.25 -4.75
C ASN A 122 -12.44 14.94 -5.49
N ASP A 123 -11.40 14.22 -5.92
CA ASP A 123 -11.59 12.91 -6.54
C ASP A 123 -12.20 11.93 -5.52
N LYS A 124 -13.31 11.29 -5.88
CA LYS A 124 -14.09 10.44 -4.99
C LYS A 124 -13.38 9.13 -4.62
N ASP A 125 -12.45 8.68 -5.45
CA ASP A 125 -11.74 7.41 -5.27
C ASP A 125 -10.45 7.62 -4.44
N PHE A 126 -10.06 8.89 -4.22
CA PHE A 126 -8.87 9.25 -3.45
C PHE A 126 -8.98 8.90 -1.95
N PRO A 127 -10.06 9.24 -1.22
CA PRO A 127 -10.16 8.91 0.20
C PRO A 127 -9.99 7.42 0.50
N GLU A 128 -10.71 6.55 -0.20
CA GLU A 128 -10.65 5.10 0.02
C GLU A 128 -9.23 4.56 -0.18
N ASN A 129 -8.58 4.94 -1.28
CA ASN A 129 -7.24 4.45 -1.61
C ASN A 129 -6.16 5.03 -0.68
N PHE A 130 -6.30 6.31 -0.29
CA PHE A 130 -5.37 6.95 0.63
C PHE A 130 -5.46 6.31 2.02
N ASP A 131 -6.67 6.20 2.57
CA ASP A 131 -6.91 5.62 3.89
C ASP A 131 -6.43 4.17 3.92
N LYS A 132 -6.70 3.42 2.86
CA LYS A 132 -6.22 2.04 2.75
C LYS A 132 -4.71 1.94 2.74
N LEU A 133 -4.01 2.84 2.03
CA LEU A 133 -2.56 2.89 2.03
C LEU A 133 -2.00 3.14 3.43
N ILE A 134 -2.63 4.03 4.20
CA ILE A 134 -2.28 4.29 5.60
C ILE A 134 -2.50 3.05 6.47
N LEU A 135 -3.68 2.42 6.38
CA LEU A 135 -4.02 1.22 7.15
C LEU A 135 -3.08 0.04 6.85
N LEU A 136 -2.70 -0.15 5.59
CA LEU A 136 -1.73 -1.16 5.17
C LEU A 136 -0.31 -0.90 5.72
N ALA A 137 0.07 0.37 5.90
CA ALA A 137 1.36 0.73 6.48
C ALA A 137 1.37 0.73 8.03
N THR A 138 0.18 0.74 8.65
CA THR A 138 -0.02 0.91 10.10
C THR A 138 -0.79 -0.25 10.72
N ALA A 139 -2.11 -0.17 10.82
CA ALA A 139 -2.99 -1.12 11.51
C ALA A 139 -2.69 -2.58 11.16
N MET A 140 -2.58 -2.90 9.87
CA MET A 140 -2.25 -4.24 9.41
C MET A 140 -0.90 -4.71 9.97
N ILE A 141 0.13 -3.87 9.85
CA ILE A 141 1.47 -4.20 10.33
C ILE A 141 1.47 -4.41 11.85
N TYR A 142 0.75 -3.56 12.59
CA TYR A 142 0.68 -3.63 14.05
C TYR A 142 -0.01 -4.90 14.54
N GLU A 143 -1.12 -5.28 13.91
CA GLU A 143 -1.84 -6.51 14.23
C GLU A 143 -1.00 -7.74 13.91
N PHE A 144 -0.51 -7.86 12.69
CA PHE A 144 0.25 -9.04 12.27
C PHE A 144 1.54 -9.22 13.07
N ASP A 145 2.25 -8.14 13.37
CA ASP A 145 3.46 -8.21 14.19
C ASP A 145 3.15 -8.46 15.69
N HIS A 146 1.99 -8.06 16.20
CA HIS A 146 1.50 -8.51 17.51
C HIS A 146 1.22 -10.01 17.52
N GLU A 147 0.41 -10.49 16.56
CA GLU A 147 -0.07 -11.87 16.49
C GLU A 147 1.05 -12.88 16.17
N GLN A 148 1.92 -12.55 15.22
CA GLN A 148 2.91 -13.49 14.69
C GLN A 148 4.28 -13.37 15.36
N ASN A 149 4.64 -12.17 15.84
CA ASN A 149 5.97 -11.88 16.41
C ASN A 149 5.92 -11.45 17.88
N ASN A 150 4.78 -11.56 18.55
CA ASN A 150 4.57 -11.17 19.95
C ASN A 150 4.98 -9.70 20.23
N GLY A 151 4.60 -8.80 19.32
CA GLY A 151 4.81 -7.38 19.49
C GLY A 151 3.97 -6.71 20.56
N PRO A 152 4.32 -5.49 21.02
CA PRO A 152 3.37 -4.60 21.68
C PRO A 152 2.07 -4.49 20.90
N LYS A 153 0.97 -4.71 21.61
CA LYS A 153 -0.37 -4.36 21.13
C LYS A 153 -0.44 -2.84 21.00
N LYS A 154 -0.71 -2.36 19.78
CA LYS A 154 -1.01 -0.96 19.48
C LYS A 154 -2.52 -0.76 19.55
N ASP A 155 -2.94 0.43 19.95
CA ASP A 155 -4.33 0.84 19.85
C ASP A 155 -4.62 1.21 18.39
N ILE A 156 -5.19 0.26 17.65
CA ILE A 156 -5.58 0.46 16.25
C ILE A 156 -6.87 1.28 16.13
N GLU A 157 -7.69 1.35 17.19
CA GLU A 157 -8.93 2.13 17.21
C GLU A 157 -8.63 3.63 17.23
N ALA A 158 -7.44 4.01 17.70
CA ALA A 158 -6.92 5.37 17.56
C ALA A 158 -6.67 5.78 16.09
N ILE A 159 -6.58 4.82 15.15
CA ILE A 159 -6.49 5.09 13.71
C ILE A 159 -7.92 5.11 13.12
N ASN A 160 -8.70 6.09 13.57
CA ASN A 160 -10.11 6.25 13.20
C ASN A 160 -10.30 7.17 11.97
N GLU A 161 -11.55 7.32 11.53
CA GLU A 161 -11.93 8.12 10.36
C GLU A 161 -11.51 9.59 10.50
N ASP A 162 -11.73 10.21 11.66
CA ASP A 162 -11.35 11.61 11.92
C ASP A 162 -9.84 11.83 11.78
N LEU A 163 -9.02 10.92 12.33
CA LEU A 163 -7.56 10.98 12.19
C LEU A 163 -7.12 10.86 10.72
N LEU A 164 -7.71 9.89 9.99
CA LEU A 164 -7.41 9.65 8.60
C LEU A 164 -7.82 10.83 7.72
N GLU A 165 -8.99 11.42 7.97
CA GLU A 165 -9.47 12.62 7.30
C GLU A 165 -8.52 13.81 7.52
N ASN A 166 -8.14 14.09 8.77
CA ASN A 166 -7.20 15.17 9.08
C ASN A 166 -5.85 15.02 8.35
N ILE A 167 -5.31 13.79 8.32
CA ILE A 167 -4.04 13.50 7.64
C ILE A 167 -4.18 13.62 6.12
N ARG A 168 -5.33 13.21 5.58
CA ARG A 168 -5.66 13.26 4.16
C ARG A 168 -5.86 14.70 3.68
N GLU A 169 -6.58 15.53 4.44
CA GLU A 169 -6.74 16.96 4.16
C GLU A 169 -5.39 17.67 4.15
N GLU A 170 -4.56 17.47 5.17
CA GLU A 170 -3.20 18.02 5.20
C GLU A 170 -2.36 17.57 3.99
N PHE A 171 -2.49 16.30 3.59
CA PHE A 171 -1.80 15.80 2.40
C PHE A 171 -2.31 16.50 1.13
N LEU A 172 -3.62 16.60 0.94
CA LEU A 172 -4.24 17.23 -0.22
C LEU A 172 -3.87 18.72 -0.32
N ASP A 173 -3.93 19.45 0.79
CA ASP A 173 -3.50 20.86 0.85
C ASP A 173 -2.06 21.04 0.38
N ASN A 174 -1.16 20.14 0.80
CA ASN A 174 0.23 20.18 0.39
C ASN A 174 0.48 19.74 -1.06
N VAL A 175 -0.41 18.93 -1.64
CA VAL A 175 -0.30 18.47 -3.04
C VAL A 175 -0.88 19.51 -4.00
N TYR A 176 -2.07 20.01 -3.69
CA TYR A 176 -2.85 20.86 -4.57
C TYR A 176 -2.57 22.35 -4.37
N GLU A 177 -2.14 22.75 -3.16
CA GLU A 177 -1.98 24.15 -2.78
C GLU A 177 -3.29 24.91 -3.10
N ALA A 178 -3.24 25.96 -3.91
CA ALA A 178 -4.44 26.72 -4.30
C ALA A 178 -5.21 26.14 -5.51
N ARG A 179 -4.86 24.95 -6.02
CA ARG A 179 -5.36 24.44 -7.30
C ARG A 179 -6.42 23.35 -7.10
N ALA A 180 -7.50 23.38 -7.88
CA ALA A 180 -8.52 22.33 -7.83
C ALA A 180 -8.13 21.05 -8.59
N LYS A 181 -7.21 21.14 -9.56
CA LYS A 181 -6.81 20.03 -10.44
C LYS A 181 -5.33 20.12 -10.78
N LEU A 182 -4.70 18.96 -10.97
CA LEU A 182 -3.31 18.84 -11.41
C LEU A 182 -3.22 17.94 -12.64
N GLY A 183 -2.28 18.25 -13.53
CA GLY A 183 -1.92 17.32 -14.61
C GLY A 183 -1.15 16.12 -14.06
N ARG A 184 -1.30 14.96 -14.69
CA ARG A 184 -0.67 13.69 -14.28
C ARG A 184 0.82 13.83 -13.97
N LYS A 185 1.59 14.43 -14.87
CA LYS A 185 3.05 14.61 -14.70
C LYS A 185 3.37 15.46 -13.48
N GLU A 186 2.60 16.51 -13.25
CA GLU A 186 2.79 17.41 -12.12
C GLU A 186 2.43 16.76 -10.79
N TYR A 187 1.28 16.07 -10.72
CA TYR A 187 0.87 15.32 -9.55
C TYR A 187 1.93 14.29 -9.16
N MET A 188 2.40 13.48 -10.13
CA MET A 188 3.43 12.47 -9.89
C MET A 188 4.76 13.10 -9.41
N GLU A 189 5.14 14.26 -9.96
CA GLU A 189 6.36 14.96 -9.55
C GLU A 189 6.28 15.44 -8.09
N ILE A 190 5.13 16.01 -7.70
CA ILE A 190 4.89 16.48 -6.33
C ILE A 190 4.97 15.30 -5.35
N LEU A 191 4.34 14.17 -5.67
CA LEU A 191 4.44 12.98 -4.83
C LEU A 191 5.85 12.40 -4.78
N ALA A 192 6.55 12.37 -5.90
CA ALA A 192 7.89 11.80 -5.95
C ALA A 192 8.91 12.59 -5.12
N THR A 193 8.72 13.92 -5.01
CA THR A 193 9.69 14.85 -4.44
C THR A 193 9.23 15.45 -3.11
N LYS A 194 8.10 16.16 -3.09
CA LYS A 194 7.59 16.91 -1.93
C LYS A 194 6.83 16.04 -0.94
N GLN A 195 5.99 15.12 -1.44
CA GLN A 195 5.11 14.28 -0.62
C GLN A 195 5.53 12.80 -0.61
N SER A 196 6.83 12.54 -0.78
CA SER A 196 7.38 11.18 -0.91
C SER A 196 7.25 10.32 0.35
N TRP A 197 6.89 10.91 1.48
CA TRP A 197 6.64 10.17 2.73
C TRP A 197 5.51 9.15 2.58
N ILE A 198 4.56 9.38 1.66
CA ILE A 198 3.44 8.48 1.38
C ILE A 198 3.89 7.13 0.77
N PHE A 199 5.14 7.03 0.32
CA PHE A 199 5.74 5.81 -0.24
C PHE A 199 6.70 5.09 0.72
N ASP A 200 6.84 5.59 1.95
CA ASP A 200 7.71 5.06 2.98
C ASP A 200 6.88 4.67 4.22
N PRO A 201 6.66 3.36 4.44
CA PRO A 201 5.84 2.88 5.56
C PRO A 201 6.30 3.39 6.93
N SER A 202 7.61 3.60 7.11
CA SER A 202 8.15 4.08 8.38
C SER A 202 7.81 5.54 8.62
N LYS A 203 7.81 6.36 7.56
CA LYS A 203 7.37 7.76 7.65
C LYS A 203 5.86 7.87 7.85
N ILE A 204 5.07 7.01 7.21
CA ILE A 204 3.62 6.93 7.45
C ILE A 204 3.34 6.62 8.93
N ARG A 205 3.95 5.55 9.47
CA ARG A 205 3.83 5.20 10.89
C ARG A 205 4.23 6.34 11.81
N ALA A 206 5.35 7.02 11.51
CA ALA A 206 5.79 8.15 12.31
C ALA A 206 4.79 9.33 12.29
N LYS A 207 4.16 9.61 11.15
CA LYS A 207 3.14 10.67 11.02
C LYS A 207 1.87 10.31 11.81
N ILE A 208 1.44 9.05 11.73
CA ILE A 208 0.28 8.53 12.47
C ILE A 208 0.54 8.54 13.99
N ASP A 209 1.68 7.99 14.43
CA ASP A 209 2.06 7.98 15.85
C ASP A 209 2.24 9.40 16.42
N GLN A 210 2.57 10.40 15.60
CA GLN A 210 2.61 11.81 16.02
C GLN A 210 1.22 12.44 16.10
N ALA A 211 0.33 12.12 15.17
CA ALA A 211 -1.03 12.66 15.14
C ALA A 211 -1.84 12.12 16.33
N ILE A 212 -1.76 10.82 16.63
CA ILE A 212 -2.40 10.19 17.80
C ILE A 212 -1.96 10.82 19.14
N LYS A 213 -0.73 11.38 19.21
CA LYS A 213 -0.24 12.03 20.44
C LYS A 213 -0.73 13.47 20.63
N LYS A 214 -1.28 14.08 19.59
CA LYS A 214 -1.78 15.47 19.63
C LYS A 214 -3.26 15.54 20.01
N ASP A 215 -4.00 14.46 19.73
CA ASP A 215 -5.38 14.25 20.16
C ASP A 215 -5.45 13.85 21.64
#